data_AF-A0A022PYF4-F1
#
_entry.id   AF-A0A022PYF4-F1
#
_cell.length_a   1.000
_cell.length_b   1.000
_cell.length_c   1.000
_cell.angle_alpha   90.00
_cell.angle_beta   90.00
_cell.angle_gamma   90.00
#
_symmetry.space_group_name_H-M   'P 1'
#
loop_
_entity.id
_entity.type
_entity.pdbx_description
1 polymer ?
#
loop_
_entity_poly.entity_id
_entity_poly.type
_entity_poly.pdbx_seq_one_letter_code
_entity_poly.pdbx_strand_id
1 'polypeptide(L)'
;MPSAIYASSSSTVEATAYLALEDFLHASASGLWEAFWGAENDLMPFYISSLYDRNLRFYQAEQAIAKGKLEGLCASAIMLKNPRHPQGKWDDIIAFALLRPDIGGLTSADEDPKPSTSIMGEALFFALRVLLARSISRSNIPVSLNSVFVLLVDSQYGGVVKIEGDLSKLEFDLNNVYESAAAWIKNHSQIAISPVDRIWNKLGNANWGDIGALQVLYATFHSISQYAGTPKNTIEDLAADHSSRLQARRIERQLEDNTRVNGNGLFRFQHRTASPEIVEVQEESIKVDSRKSLKLEAGSILMIDDATWQKGYQIDEVLNDGEILFYIASSLEDPGKSLFLYVGSHPSQLEPAWQDMNLWYHVQRQTKVLSVMKQKGISSKYIPELSASGRVVHPGHCRKPSTGGNCDHPWCGTPVLVTTPVGQTVADMVREGRFGPDEAIRCCHDCLSALSASASFGIRHGDIRPENVICVKSGMGRPYYVLIGWGHAILEERDRPALNLHFSSTAALQEGKLCSASDAESLVYMLYFCCGVELPVLDSVEGALQWRETSWSRRLIQQKLGDISAVVKAFADYVDSLCGTPYPVVYEIWLRRLKKQISEEGSGKEVETTSS
;
A
#
# COMPACT_ATOMS: atom_id res chain seq x y z
N MET A 1 18.11 3.79 21.94
CA MET A 1 17.61 4.02 23.31
C MET A 1 17.96 2.86 24.22
N PRO A 2 18.36 3.10 25.48
CA PRO A 2 18.60 2.01 26.43
C PRO A 2 17.32 1.21 26.70
N SER A 3 17.39 -0.13 26.66
CA SER A 3 16.23 -0.98 26.96
C SER A 3 15.92 -0.97 28.46
N ALA A 4 14.65 -0.81 28.83
CA ALA A 4 14.21 -0.78 30.23
C ALA A 4 14.52 -2.08 31.00
N ILE A 5 14.80 -3.19 30.30
CA ILE A 5 15.14 -4.49 30.89
C ILE A 5 16.54 -4.48 31.54
N TYR A 6 17.40 -3.51 31.21
CA TYR A 6 18.76 -3.37 31.76
C TYR A 6 19.01 -2.06 32.53
N ALA A 7 17.97 -1.26 32.79
CA ALA A 7 18.12 0.08 33.36
C ALA A 7 18.36 0.07 34.88
N SER A 8 19.61 -0.09 35.31
CA SER A 8 20.06 0.55 36.54
C SER A 8 20.26 2.05 36.29
N SER A 9 19.82 2.90 37.21
CA SER A 9 19.95 4.37 37.16
C SER A 9 21.41 4.85 37.24
N SER A 10 22.20 4.61 36.21
CA SER A 10 23.57 5.11 36.08
C SER A 10 23.62 6.28 35.10
N SER A 11 24.49 7.25 35.36
CA SER A 11 24.77 8.39 34.47
C SER A 11 25.17 7.96 33.05
N THR A 12 25.69 6.74 32.89
CA THR A 12 25.96 6.16 31.58
C THR A 12 24.71 5.90 30.74
N VAL A 13 23.59 5.48 31.35
CA VAL A 13 22.33 5.18 30.66
C VAL A 13 21.66 6.45 30.15
N GLU A 14 21.68 7.51 30.96
CA GLU A 14 21.14 8.82 30.59
C GLU A 14 21.96 9.49 29.47
N ALA A 15 23.30 9.36 29.52
CA ALA A 15 24.17 9.81 28.43
C ALA A 15 23.86 9.09 27.11
N THR A 16 23.67 7.78 27.15
CA THR A 16 23.29 6.98 25.96
C THR A 16 21.90 7.34 25.44
N ALA A 17 20.96 7.74 26.30
CA ALA A 17 19.63 8.15 25.88
C ALA A 17 19.64 9.48 25.11
N TYR A 18 20.43 10.47 25.55
CA TYR A 18 20.59 11.73 24.80
C TYR A 18 21.28 11.53 23.45
N LEU A 19 22.33 10.71 23.38
CA LEU A 19 22.99 10.39 22.11
C LEU A 19 22.02 9.67 21.16
N ALA A 20 21.28 8.68 21.66
CA ALA A 20 20.29 7.97 20.85
C ALA A 20 19.14 8.88 20.37
N LEU A 21 18.76 9.87 21.18
CA LEU A 21 17.78 10.88 20.77
C LEU A 21 18.34 11.79 19.67
N GLU A 22 19.59 12.26 19.80
CA GLU A 22 20.24 13.06 18.75
C GLU A 22 20.35 12.29 17.43
N ASP A 23 20.76 11.02 17.49
CA ASP A 23 20.83 10.13 16.33
C ASP A 23 19.46 9.93 15.68
N PHE A 24 18.42 9.70 16.48
CA PHE A 24 17.06 9.53 16.00
C PHE A 24 16.53 10.79 15.31
N LEU A 25 16.75 11.97 15.92
CA LEU A 25 16.37 13.26 15.32
C LEU A 25 17.16 13.53 14.04
N HIS A 26 18.44 13.19 14.01
CA HIS A 26 19.28 13.31 12.82
C HIS A 26 18.79 12.40 11.69
N ALA A 27 18.56 11.12 11.96
CA ALA A 27 18.04 10.17 10.99
C ALA A 27 16.65 10.60 10.46
N SER A 28 15.78 11.06 11.36
CA SER A 28 14.45 11.56 11.00
C SER A 28 14.54 12.79 10.09
N ALA A 29 15.31 13.80 10.47
CA ALA A 29 15.45 15.03 9.69
C ALA A 29 16.14 14.79 8.34
N SER A 30 17.19 13.98 8.30
CA SER A 30 17.92 13.67 7.06
C SER A 30 17.04 12.88 6.10
N GLY A 31 16.38 11.82 6.60
CA GLY A 31 15.50 10.99 5.77
C GLY A 31 14.33 11.78 5.20
N LEU A 32 13.68 12.63 6.02
CA LEU A 32 12.61 13.50 5.54
C LEU A 32 13.12 14.55 4.55
N TRP A 33 14.29 15.15 4.79
CA TRP A 33 14.86 16.14 3.87
C TRP A 33 15.17 15.53 2.51
N GLU A 34 15.88 14.40 2.50
CA GLU A 34 16.26 13.68 1.27
C GLU A 34 15.03 13.22 0.49
N ALA A 35 14.02 12.70 1.19
CA ALA A 35 12.82 12.18 0.54
C ALA A 35 11.92 13.28 -0.04
N PHE A 36 11.75 14.41 0.66
CA PHE A 36 10.73 15.40 0.31
C PHE A 36 11.28 16.70 -0.32
N TRP A 37 12.52 17.10 -0.03
CA TRP A 37 13.11 18.37 -0.50
C TRP A 37 14.44 18.23 -1.25
N GLY A 38 15.18 17.14 -1.06
CA GLY A 38 16.51 16.90 -1.64
C GLY A 38 16.52 16.67 -3.15
N ALA A 39 17.49 17.28 -3.84
CA ALA A 39 18.01 16.79 -5.12
C ALA A 39 19.42 16.20 -4.89
N GLU A 40 19.97 15.44 -5.84
CA GLU A 40 21.21 14.64 -5.73
C GLU A 40 22.47 15.36 -5.16
N ASN A 41 22.46 16.67 -4.93
CA ASN A 41 23.62 17.45 -4.43
C ASN A 41 23.33 18.46 -3.30
N ASP A 42 22.12 18.54 -2.73
CA ASP A 42 21.81 19.53 -1.68
C ASP A 42 22.03 18.97 -0.27
N LEU A 43 22.95 19.57 0.50
CA LEU A 43 23.20 19.23 1.90
C LEU A 43 22.02 19.65 2.79
N MET A 44 21.63 18.77 3.74
CA MET A 44 20.62 19.08 4.74
C MET A 44 20.97 20.38 5.51
N PRO A 45 20.08 21.40 5.54
CA PRO A 45 20.35 22.70 6.15
C PRO A 45 20.23 22.68 7.68
N PHE A 46 19.95 21.52 8.27
CA PHE A 46 19.73 21.36 9.70
C PHE A 46 20.94 20.72 10.40
N TYR A 47 21.06 20.95 11.70
CA TYR A 47 21.93 20.22 12.61
C TYR A 47 21.21 20.00 13.94
N ILE A 48 21.66 19.01 14.71
CA ILE A 48 21.05 18.66 15.99
C ILE A 48 21.94 19.17 17.12
N SER A 49 21.33 19.71 18.17
CA SER A 49 22.04 20.19 19.34
C SER A 49 21.16 20.07 20.59
N SER A 50 21.78 19.78 21.72
CA SER A 50 21.11 19.61 23.01
C SER A 50 21.15 20.87 23.87
N LEU A 51 20.03 21.18 24.51
CA LEU A 51 19.85 22.31 25.40
C LEU A 51 20.40 21.99 26.79
N TYR A 52 21.25 22.90 27.28
CA TYR A 52 21.76 22.86 28.65
C TYR A 52 20.99 23.81 29.55
N ASP A 53 20.28 23.28 30.54
CA ASP A 53 19.32 23.99 31.39
C ASP A 53 19.92 25.18 32.14
N ARG A 54 21.13 25.04 32.68
CA ARG A 54 21.74 26.09 33.53
C ARG A 54 22.06 27.40 32.80
N ASN A 55 22.29 27.36 31.50
CA ASN A 55 22.63 28.56 30.72
C ASN A 55 21.79 28.73 29.45
N LEU A 56 20.87 27.80 29.19
CA LEU A 56 19.93 27.79 28.08
C LEU A 56 20.63 27.95 26.72
N ARG A 57 21.83 27.36 26.61
CA ARG A 57 22.64 27.29 25.38
C ARG A 57 22.65 25.87 24.82
N PHE A 58 22.92 25.80 23.53
CA PHE A 58 22.95 24.57 22.76
C PHE A 58 24.38 24.02 22.66
N TYR A 59 24.52 22.72 22.91
CA TYR A 59 25.76 21.95 22.79
C TYR A 59 25.45 20.59 22.19
N GLN A 60 26.36 20.05 21.37
CA GLN A 60 26.26 18.63 21.00
C GLN A 60 26.33 17.76 22.26
N ALA A 61 25.49 16.72 22.34
CA ALA A 61 25.45 15.86 23.53
C ALA A 61 26.82 15.26 23.82
N GLU A 62 27.55 14.78 22.80
CA GLU A 62 28.93 14.28 22.97
C GLU A 62 29.85 15.27 23.66
N GLN A 63 29.80 16.56 23.27
CA GLN A 63 30.64 17.59 23.87
C GLN A 63 30.23 17.94 25.30
N ALA A 64 28.94 17.87 25.60
CA ALA A 64 28.42 18.09 26.96
C ALA A 64 28.80 16.92 27.87
N ILE A 65 28.66 15.68 27.39
CA ILE A 65 29.03 14.44 28.08
C ILE A 65 30.54 14.40 28.35
N ALA A 66 31.37 14.67 27.33
CA ALA A 66 32.83 14.72 27.48
C ALA A 66 33.31 15.78 28.48
N LYS A 67 32.51 16.84 28.71
CA LYS A 67 32.78 17.89 29.69
C LYS A 67 32.16 17.62 31.07
N GLY A 68 31.57 16.44 31.28
CA GLY A 68 30.92 16.06 32.54
C GLY A 68 29.63 16.84 32.85
N LYS A 69 28.96 17.38 31.82
CA LYS A 69 27.77 18.24 31.96
C LYS A 69 26.45 17.51 31.70
N LEU A 70 26.41 16.19 31.92
CA LEU A 70 25.25 15.36 31.63
C LEU A 70 23.99 15.81 32.42
N GLU A 71 24.12 16.02 33.73
CA GLU A 71 23.01 16.38 34.64
C GLU A 71 22.31 17.70 34.32
N GLY A 72 22.83 18.49 33.37
CA GLY A 72 22.19 19.73 32.95
C GLY A 72 21.63 19.70 31.53
N LEU A 73 21.69 18.57 30.82
CA LEU A 73 20.97 18.43 29.55
C LEU A 73 19.48 18.27 29.83
N CYS A 74 18.64 19.01 29.11
CA CYS A 74 17.19 18.98 29.35
C CYS A 74 16.36 18.72 28.10
N ALA A 75 16.90 18.92 26.90
CA ALA A 75 16.19 18.73 25.63
C ALA A 75 17.18 18.61 24.45
N SER A 76 16.69 18.19 23.29
CA SER A 76 17.43 18.21 22.02
C SER A 76 16.62 18.94 20.94
N ALA A 77 17.27 19.68 20.04
CA ALA A 77 16.60 20.51 19.04
C ALA A 77 17.15 20.25 17.65
N ILE A 78 16.24 20.25 16.67
CA ILE A 78 16.59 20.36 15.24
C ILE A 78 16.71 21.85 14.94
N MET A 79 17.90 22.29 14.52
CA MET A 79 18.22 23.71 14.35
C MET A 79 18.71 24.00 12.94
N LEU A 80 18.42 25.21 12.44
CA LEU A 80 18.90 25.71 11.17
C LEU A 80 20.39 26.06 11.23
N LYS A 81 21.18 25.61 10.25
CA LYS A 81 22.60 25.98 10.10
C LYS A 81 22.73 27.47 9.80
N ASN A 82 23.19 28.24 10.78
CA ASN A 82 23.45 29.65 10.63
C ASN A 82 24.96 29.93 10.70
N PRO A 83 25.64 30.28 9.59
CA PRO A 83 27.09 30.51 9.59
C PRO A 83 27.51 31.71 10.45
N ARG A 84 26.58 32.63 10.76
CA ARG A 84 26.84 33.77 11.65
C ARG A 84 26.78 33.41 13.13
N HIS A 85 26.07 32.34 13.48
CA HIS A 85 25.86 31.91 14.86
C HIS A 85 25.98 30.38 14.97
N PRO A 86 27.21 29.84 14.94
CA PRO A 86 27.44 28.39 14.97
C PRO A 86 27.04 27.72 16.29
N GLN A 87 26.79 28.50 17.36
CA GLN A 87 26.33 28.00 18.66
C GLN A 87 24.80 27.89 18.77
N GLY A 88 24.06 28.26 17.71
CA GLY A 88 22.61 28.18 17.65
C GLY A 88 21.88 29.27 18.45
N LYS A 89 20.76 29.74 17.90
CA LYS A 89 19.82 30.62 18.60
C LYS A 89 18.44 30.01 18.70
N TRP A 90 17.62 30.56 19.60
CA TRP A 90 16.25 30.10 19.83
C TRP A 90 15.33 30.31 18.62
N ASP A 91 15.60 31.28 17.75
CA ASP A 91 14.90 31.50 16.49
C ASP A 91 15.31 30.50 15.40
N ASP A 92 16.48 29.87 15.50
CA ASP A 92 16.94 28.84 14.54
C ASP A 92 16.27 27.46 14.77
N ILE A 93 15.48 27.28 15.84
CA ILE A 93 14.87 26.00 16.20
C ILE A 93 13.70 25.67 15.25
N ILE A 94 13.70 24.46 14.69
CA ILE A 94 12.66 23.92 13.79
C ILE A 94 11.71 23.00 14.55
N ALA A 95 12.27 22.07 15.34
CA ALA A 95 11.52 21.19 16.24
C ALA A 95 12.34 20.96 17.52
N PHE A 96 11.64 20.68 18.62
CA PHE A 96 12.24 20.54 19.95
C PHE A 96 11.81 19.22 20.58
N ALA A 97 12.72 18.48 21.19
CA ALA A 97 12.47 17.17 21.78
C ALA A 97 12.83 17.15 23.27
N LEU A 98 11.85 16.81 24.11
CA LEU A 98 11.99 16.65 25.54
C LEU A 98 12.18 15.18 25.88
N LEU A 99 13.35 14.84 26.42
CA LEU A 99 13.63 13.54 27.00
C LEU A 99 13.26 13.55 28.48
N ARG A 100 12.15 12.90 28.85
CA ARG A 100 11.72 12.78 30.26
C ARG A 100 11.36 11.34 30.57
N PRO A 101 11.63 10.83 31.78
CA PRO A 101 11.14 9.51 32.17
C PRO A 101 9.61 9.53 32.29
N ASP A 102 8.98 8.38 32.02
CA ASP A 102 7.56 8.10 32.23
C ASP A 102 6.61 9.14 31.62
N ILE A 103 6.74 9.38 30.30
CA ILE A 103 5.86 10.35 29.61
C ILE A 103 4.41 9.87 29.53
N GLY A 104 4.16 8.57 29.60
CA GLY A 104 2.83 7.97 29.70
C GLY A 104 2.64 7.37 31.08
N GLY A 105 2.15 8.15 32.04
CA GLY A 105 1.89 7.65 33.38
C GLY A 105 0.87 6.50 33.35
N LEU A 106 1.24 5.33 33.88
CA LEU A 106 0.33 4.22 34.18
C LEU A 106 -0.72 4.66 35.22
N THR A 107 -1.75 5.39 34.80
CA THR A 107 -2.92 5.65 35.63
C THR A 107 -4.20 5.34 34.86
N SER A 108 -4.79 4.20 35.23
CA SER A 108 -6.11 3.65 34.87
C SER A 108 -6.30 3.11 33.44
N ALA A 109 -6.79 1.87 33.37
CA ALA A 109 -6.97 1.06 32.17
C ALA A 109 -8.12 1.54 31.23
N ASP A 110 -8.60 2.77 31.39
CA ASP A 110 -9.78 3.31 30.69
C ASP A 110 -9.58 4.71 30.07
N GLU A 111 -8.38 5.33 30.17
CA GLU A 111 -8.09 6.60 29.48
C GLU A 111 -6.80 6.52 28.66
N ASP A 112 -6.82 7.15 27.47
CA ASP A 112 -5.64 7.30 26.61
C ASP A 112 -4.47 7.90 27.41
N PRO A 113 -3.26 7.32 27.37
CA PRO A 113 -2.13 7.77 28.17
C PRO A 113 -1.75 9.20 27.78
N LYS A 114 -1.92 10.14 28.71
CA LYS A 114 -1.59 11.57 28.55
C LYS A 114 -0.32 11.94 29.30
N PRO A 115 0.47 12.89 28.79
CA PRO A 115 1.64 13.41 29.47
C PRO A 115 1.31 14.09 30.80
N SER A 116 2.23 13.95 31.77
CA SER A 116 2.07 14.58 33.08
C SER A 116 2.01 16.10 32.98
N THR A 117 1.33 16.74 33.94
CA THR A 117 1.17 18.21 33.97
C THR A 117 2.51 18.95 34.06
N SER A 118 3.53 18.34 34.69
CA SER A 118 4.89 18.89 34.75
C SER A 118 5.55 18.92 33.37
N ILE A 119 5.48 17.81 32.63
CA ILE A 119 6.07 17.70 31.28
C ILE A 119 5.34 18.65 30.32
N MET A 120 4.02 18.76 30.46
CA MET A 120 3.24 19.73 29.69
C MET A 120 3.62 21.18 30.00
N GLY A 121 3.86 21.52 31.26
CA GLY A 121 4.35 22.85 31.65
C GLY A 121 5.69 23.20 31.01
N GLU A 122 6.63 22.25 31.00
CA GLU A 122 7.92 22.43 30.33
C GLU A 122 7.79 22.57 28.80
N ALA A 123 6.97 21.73 28.17
CA ALA A 123 6.70 21.82 26.74
C ALA A 123 6.12 23.17 26.34
N LEU A 124 5.14 23.67 27.11
CA LEU A 124 4.53 24.98 26.90
C LEU A 124 5.55 26.12 27.10
N PHE A 125 6.39 26.03 28.13
CA PHE A 125 7.44 27.01 28.38
C PHE A 125 8.43 27.12 27.22
N PHE A 126 8.94 25.99 26.73
CA PHE A 126 9.91 25.99 25.63
C PHE A 126 9.27 26.43 24.31
N ALA A 127 8.05 26.00 24.01
CA ALA A 127 7.35 26.42 22.79
C ALA A 127 7.09 27.92 22.76
N LEU A 128 6.59 28.50 23.86
CA LEU A 128 6.36 29.95 23.96
C LEU A 128 7.68 30.71 23.76
N ARG A 129 8.77 30.20 24.34
CA ARG A 129 10.10 30.81 24.19
C ARG A 129 10.59 30.78 22.73
N VAL A 130 10.35 29.71 22.00
CA VAL A 130 10.65 29.62 20.56
C VAL A 130 9.81 30.63 19.77
N LEU A 131 8.49 30.69 20.02
CA LEU A 131 7.60 31.65 19.37
C LEU A 131 8.06 33.10 19.62
N LEU A 132 8.40 33.44 20.87
CA LEU A 132 8.92 34.76 21.25
C LEU A 132 10.26 35.09 20.59
N ALA A 133 11.17 34.12 20.53
CA ALA A 133 12.46 34.32 19.86
C ALA A 133 12.26 34.60 18.36
N ARG A 134 11.35 33.87 17.70
CA ARG A 134 10.99 34.08 16.29
C ARG A 134 10.32 35.44 16.05
N SER A 135 9.46 35.90 16.96
CA SER A 135 8.76 37.20 16.81
C SER A 135 9.66 38.42 17.03
N ILE A 136 10.67 38.29 17.90
CA ILE A 136 11.61 39.38 18.21
C ILE A 136 12.79 39.40 17.22
N SER A 137 13.12 38.25 16.62
CA SER A 137 14.25 38.16 15.69
C SER A 137 13.99 38.92 14.39
N ARG A 138 15.05 39.54 13.86
CA ARG A 138 15.06 40.19 12.53
C ARG A 138 15.41 39.20 11.40
N SER A 139 15.45 37.91 11.69
CA SER A 139 15.72 36.85 10.72
C SER A 139 14.60 36.75 9.68
N ASN A 140 14.94 36.54 8.40
CA ASN A 140 14.00 36.34 7.27
C ASN A 140 13.21 35.02 7.35
N ILE A 141 12.91 34.55 8.55
CA ILE A 141 12.11 33.35 8.75
C ILE A 141 10.66 33.70 8.39
N PRO A 142 9.97 32.93 7.54
CA PRO A 142 8.62 33.27 7.09
C PRO A 142 7.65 33.50 8.26
N VAL A 143 6.80 34.52 8.12
CA VAL A 143 5.76 34.93 9.09
C VAL A 143 4.73 33.82 9.37
N SER A 144 4.74 32.72 8.63
CA SER A 144 3.85 31.55 8.77
C SER A 144 4.17 30.63 9.96
N LEU A 145 5.16 30.93 10.79
CA LEU A 145 5.59 30.10 11.93
C LEU A 145 4.89 30.43 13.27
N ASN A 146 3.57 30.60 13.25
CA ASN A 146 2.80 30.78 14.49
C ASN A 146 2.60 29.49 15.29
N SER A 147 3.23 28.38 14.87
CA SER A 147 3.16 27.11 15.58
C SER A 147 4.53 26.48 15.82
N VAL A 148 4.63 25.73 16.91
CA VAL A 148 5.80 24.97 17.33
C VAL A 148 5.36 23.56 17.71
N PHE A 149 6.10 22.57 17.22
CA PHE A 149 5.96 21.19 17.63
C PHE A 149 7.04 20.84 18.66
N VAL A 150 6.59 20.31 19.79
CA VAL A 150 7.43 19.77 20.85
C VAL A 150 7.22 18.26 20.91
N LEU A 151 8.28 17.51 20.63
CA LEU A 151 8.33 16.06 20.72
C LEU A 151 8.56 15.67 22.18
N LEU A 152 7.77 14.74 22.68
CA LEU A 152 7.94 14.14 24.00
C LEU A 152 8.47 12.73 23.80
N VAL A 153 9.57 12.36 24.44
CA VAL A 153 10.21 11.06 24.25
C VAL A 153 10.68 10.51 25.60
N ASP A 154 10.46 9.21 25.82
CA ASP A 154 11.11 8.46 26.89
C ASP A 154 11.84 7.22 26.34
N SER A 155 12.24 6.31 27.22
CA SER A 155 12.96 5.08 26.86
C SER A 155 12.15 4.06 26.02
N GLN A 156 10.81 4.21 25.94
CA GLN A 156 9.89 3.27 25.29
C GLN A 156 8.86 3.96 24.37
N TYR A 157 8.39 5.14 24.74
CA TYR A 157 7.26 5.84 24.16
C TYR A 157 7.65 7.23 23.63
N GLY A 158 6.77 7.80 22.81
CA GLY A 158 6.79 9.20 22.47
C GLY A 158 5.42 9.75 22.10
N GLY A 159 5.37 11.06 22.00
CA GLY A 159 4.18 11.83 21.67
C GLY A 159 4.56 13.23 21.20
N VAL A 160 3.56 14.05 20.88
CA VAL A 160 3.74 15.36 20.27
C VAL A 160 2.79 16.37 20.90
N VAL A 161 3.31 17.55 21.20
CA VAL A 161 2.54 18.73 21.59
C VAL A 161 2.72 19.80 20.52
N LYS A 162 1.64 20.18 19.85
CA LYS A 162 1.61 21.33 18.94
C LYS A 162 1.01 22.53 19.67
N ILE A 163 1.72 23.64 19.65
CA ILE A 163 1.24 24.91 20.21
C ILE A 163 1.21 25.94 19.11
N GLU A 164 0.07 26.58 18.91
CA GLU A 164 -0.16 27.60 17.89
C GLU A 164 -0.84 28.82 18.49
N GLY A 165 -0.45 30.03 18.12
CA GLY A 165 -1.11 31.22 18.65
C GLY A 165 -0.57 32.53 18.09
N ASP A 166 -1.38 33.57 18.22
CA ASP A 166 -1.05 34.93 17.76
C ASP A 166 -0.36 35.71 18.89
N LEU A 167 0.96 35.88 18.78
CA LEU A 167 1.76 36.62 19.75
C LEU A 167 1.48 38.12 19.79
N SER A 168 0.78 38.69 18.80
CA SER A 168 0.40 40.12 18.84
C SER A 168 -0.57 40.43 19.98
N LYS A 169 -1.26 39.40 20.51
CA LYS A 169 -2.20 39.49 21.64
C LYS A 169 -1.55 39.22 22.99
N LEU A 170 -0.23 39.07 23.05
CA LEU A 170 0.49 38.86 24.31
C LEU A 170 0.69 40.22 25.01
N GLU A 171 -0.05 40.44 26.07
CA GLU A 171 0.13 41.60 26.95
C GLU A 171 1.27 41.35 27.94
N PHE A 172 2.36 42.12 27.82
CA PHE A 172 3.53 41.98 28.68
C PHE A 172 3.42 42.84 29.94
N ASP A 173 3.24 42.21 31.10
CA ASP A 173 3.53 42.84 32.39
C ASP A 173 4.95 42.48 32.83
N LEU A 174 5.82 43.48 32.91
CA LEU A 174 7.21 43.33 33.36
C LEU A 174 7.31 42.85 34.81
N ASN A 175 6.26 43.05 35.62
CA ASN A 175 6.23 42.62 37.01
C ASN A 175 5.72 41.18 37.18
N ASN A 176 5.02 40.62 36.19
CA ASN A 176 4.53 39.25 36.24
C ASN A 176 4.49 38.54 34.87
N VAL A 177 5.70 38.30 34.32
CA VAL A 177 5.89 37.70 32.99
C VAL A 177 5.26 36.31 32.86
N TYR A 178 5.22 35.52 33.95
CA TYR A 178 4.63 34.18 33.93
C TYR A 178 3.10 34.22 33.92
N GLU A 179 2.48 35.19 34.59
CA GLU A 179 1.03 35.38 34.55
C GLU A 179 0.58 35.86 33.16
N SER A 180 1.32 36.81 32.56
CA SER A 180 1.12 37.22 31.16
C SER A 180 1.21 36.04 30.18
N ALA A 181 2.23 35.19 30.32
CA ALA A 181 2.41 34.00 29.51
C ALA A 181 1.25 33.00 29.69
N ALA A 182 0.85 32.72 30.93
CA ALA A 182 -0.25 31.81 31.22
C ALA A 182 -1.60 32.33 30.69
N ALA A 183 -1.85 33.64 30.82
CA ALA A 183 -3.04 34.28 30.29
C ALA A 183 -3.12 34.17 28.76
N TRP A 184 -1.99 34.39 28.07
CA TRP A 184 -1.92 34.22 26.61
C TRP A 184 -2.12 32.77 26.19
N ILE A 185 -1.48 31.81 26.86
CA ILE A 185 -1.66 30.38 26.57
C ILE A 185 -3.15 30.02 26.69
N LYS A 186 -3.83 30.49 27.74
CA LYS A 186 -5.24 30.18 28.01
C LYS A 186 -6.22 30.81 27.03
N ASN A 187 -5.98 32.07 26.63
CA ASN A 187 -6.97 32.87 25.91
C ASN A 187 -6.65 33.05 24.41
N HIS A 188 -5.40 32.83 24.01
CA HIS A 188 -4.88 33.21 22.68
C HIS A 188 -4.03 32.14 22.00
N SER A 189 -3.94 30.93 22.57
CA SER A 189 -3.26 29.79 21.96
C SER A 189 -4.18 28.59 21.75
N GLN A 190 -3.84 27.75 20.79
CA GLN A 190 -4.42 26.44 20.53
C GLN A 190 -3.35 25.38 20.81
N ILE A 191 -3.66 24.47 21.72
CA ILE A 191 -2.78 23.36 22.10
C ILE A 191 -3.42 22.07 21.60
N ALA A 192 -2.68 21.30 20.81
CA ALA A 192 -3.05 19.95 20.41
C ALA A 192 -2.01 18.97 20.92
N ILE A 193 -2.47 17.84 21.47
CA ILE A 193 -1.63 16.82 22.10
C ILE A 193 -1.95 15.49 21.42
N SER A 194 -0.94 14.76 20.96
CA SER A 194 -1.12 13.40 20.44
C SER A 194 -1.23 12.38 21.58
N PRO A 195 -1.82 11.20 21.32
CA PRO A 195 -1.63 10.04 22.18
C PRO A 195 -0.13 9.74 22.37
N VAL A 196 0.19 9.10 23.50
CA VAL A 196 1.55 8.60 23.78
C VAL A 196 1.65 7.15 23.33
N ASP A 197 2.49 6.89 22.34
CA ASP A 197 2.61 5.58 21.68
C ASP A 197 4.05 5.10 21.67
N ARG A 198 4.24 3.79 21.45
CA ARG A 198 5.57 3.19 21.44
C ARG A 198 6.43 3.74 20.29
N ILE A 199 7.72 3.95 20.56
CA ILE A 199 8.73 4.30 19.54
C ILE A 199 9.81 3.23 19.48
N TRP A 200 10.24 2.72 20.64
CA TRP A 200 11.44 1.90 20.75
C TRP A 200 11.08 0.43 20.93
N ASN A 201 11.72 -0.43 20.14
CA ASN A 201 11.61 -1.87 20.33
C ASN A 201 12.38 -2.34 21.58
N LYS A 202 12.26 -3.63 21.94
CA LYS A 202 12.94 -4.19 23.14
C LYS A 202 14.47 -4.11 23.08
N LEU A 203 15.04 -3.92 21.89
CA LEU A 203 16.48 -3.76 21.66
C LEU A 203 16.93 -2.30 21.72
N GLY A 204 16.00 -1.35 21.83
CA GLY A 204 16.31 0.07 21.89
C GLY A 204 16.35 0.79 20.55
N ASN A 205 15.98 0.13 19.45
CA ASN A 205 15.95 0.76 18.13
C ASN A 205 14.56 1.36 17.87
N ALA A 206 14.52 2.50 17.17
CA ALA A 206 13.26 3.06 16.71
C ALA A 206 12.60 2.08 15.73
N ASN A 207 11.35 1.72 15.98
CA ASN A 207 10.53 1.03 15.00
C ASN A 207 9.78 2.08 14.18
N TRP A 208 10.26 2.35 12.97
CA TRP A 208 9.71 3.41 12.11
C TRP A 208 8.25 3.19 11.67
N GLY A 209 7.71 1.98 11.86
CA GLY A 209 6.30 1.66 11.62
C GLY A 209 5.39 1.81 12.85
N ASP A 210 5.94 2.04 14.04
CA ASP A 210 5.13 2.26 15.24
C ASP A 210 4.42 3.62 15.17
N ILE A 211 3.20 3.69 15.70
CA ILE A 211 2.37 4.90 15.69
C ILE A 211 3.11 6.08 16.34
N GLY A 212 3.81 5.87 17.44
CA GLY A 212 4.57 6.94 18.12
C GLY A 212 5.72 7.47 17.27
N ALA A 213 6.42 6.59 16.55
CA ALA A 213 7.49 7.00 15.65
C ALA A 213 6.94 7.80 14.47
N LEU A 214 5.82 7.36 13.89
CA LEU A 214 5.13 8.06 12.81
C LEU A 214 4.60 9.43 13.25
N GLN A 215 4.05 9.56 14.46
CA GLN A 215 3.61 10.85 15.01
C GLN A 215 4.79 11.84 15.11
N VAL A 216 5.94 11.39 15.64
CA VAL A 216 7.14 12.22 15.76
C VAL A 216 7.71 12.60 14.38
N LEU A 217 7.74 11.67 13.44
CA LEU A 217 8.13 11.94 12.05
C LEU A 217 7.20 12.96 11.39
N TYR A 218 5.88 12.82 11.58
CA TYR A 218 4.89 13.71 11.01
C TYR A 218 5.00 15.13 11.57
N ALA A 219 5.22 15.26 12.88
CA ALA A 219 5.49 16.55 13.52
C ALA A 219 6.79 17.19 12.98
N THR A 220 7.84 16.39 12.81
CA THR A 220 9.12 16.84 12.25
C THR A 220 8.96 17.29 10.78
N PHE A 221 8.20 16.54 9.99
CA PHE A 221 7.87 16.89 8.60
C PHE A 221 7.15 18.23 8.52
N HIS A 222 6.13 18.45 9.36
CA HIS A 222 5.41 19.72 9.39
C HIS A 222 6.30 20.88 9.84
N SER A 223 7.14 20.67 10.86
CA SER A 223 8.15 21.66 11.27
C SER A 223 9.09 22.04 10.13
N ILE A 224 9.57 21.07 9.34
CA ILE A 224 10.43 21.32 8.17
C ILE A 224 9.64 22.03 7.07
N SER A 225 8.41 21.60 6.77
CA SER A 225 7.59 22.20 5.71
C SER A 225 7.21 23.65 6.02
N GLN A 226 6.96 23.98 7.28
CA GLN A 226 6.72 25.36 7.68
C GLN A 226 7.91 26.29 7.40
N TYR A 227 9.13 25.75 7.41
CA TYR A 227 10.36 26.47 7.12
C TYR A 227 10.73 26.45 5.63
N ALA A 228 10.77 25.26 5.03
CA ALA A 228 11.27 25.01 3.67
C ALA A 228 10.20 25.20 2.58
N GLY A 229 8.93 25.37 2.96
CA GLY A 229 7.80 25.46 2.04
C GLY A 229 7.26 24.10 1.62
N THR A 230 6.49 24.09 0.53
CA THR A 230 5.88 22.86 -0.01
C THR A 230 6.95 21.86 -0.45
N PRO A 231 6.82 20.57 -0.06
CA PRO A 231 7.76 19.54 -0.50
C PRO A 231 7.72 19.37 -2.02
N LYS A 232 8.85 18.93 -2.60
CA LYS A 232 8.98 18.65 -4.04
C LYS A 232 8.32 17.32 -4.42
N ASN A 233 8.51 16.30 -3.57
CA ASN A 233 7.89 15.00 -3.72
C ASN A 233 6.71 14.90 -2.76
N THR A 234 5.60 14.29 -3.17
CA THR A 234 4.48 13.99 -2.28
C THR A 234 4.71 12.66 -1.55
N ILE A 235 3.95 12.42 -0.47
CA ILE A 235 4.00 11.14 0.26
C ILE A 235 3.63 9.99 -0.69
N GLU A 236 2.70 10.27 -1.60
CA GLU A 236 2.22 9.37 -2.62
C GLU A 236 3.31 9.02 -3.66
N ASP A 237 4.13 10.00 -4.07
CA ASP A 237 5.25 9.77 -4.99
C ASP A 237 6.33 8.87 -4.36
N LEU A 238 6.63 9.08 -3.07
CA LEU A 238 7.57 8.25 -2.33
C LEU A 238 7.06 6.84 -2.07
N ALA A 239 5.75 6.68 -1.84
CA ALA A 239 5.14 5.36 -1.70
C ALA A 239 5.19 4.55 -3.01
N ALA A 240 5.05 5.24 -4.16
CA ALA A 240 5.22 4.64 -5.48
C ALA A 240 6.68 4.22 -5.72
N ASP A 241 7.66 5.10 -5.47
CA ASP A 241 9.09 4.78 -5.58
C ASP A 241 9.51 3.64 -4.65
N HIS A 242 9.04 3.65 -3.40
CA HIS A 242 9.33 2.59 -2.42
C HIS A 242 8.81 1.23 -2.89
N SER A 243 7.61 1.19 -3.48
CA SER A 243 7.02 -0.03 -4.04
C SER A 243 7.88 -0.58 -5.18
N SER A 244 8.36 0.29 -6.07
CA SER A 244 9.29 -0.08 -7.16
C SER A 244 10.64 -0.58 -6.64
N ARG A 245 11.23 0.08 -5.63
CA ARG A 245 12.51 -0.33 -5.01
C ARG A 245 12.39 -1.66 -4.27
N LEU A 246 11.25 -1.90 -3.61
CA LEU A 246 10.95 -3.19 -2.98
C LEU A 246 10.80 -4.30 -4.01
N GLN A 247 10.17 -4.03 -5.15
CA GLN A 247 10.09 -4.97 -6.26
C GLN A 247 11.50 -5.29 -6.80
N ALA A 248 12.32 -4.28 -7.05
CA ALA A 248 13.71 -4.48 -7.50
C ALA A 248 14.52 -5.35 -6.53
N ARG A 249 14.46 -5.08 -5.21
CA ARG A 249 15.13 -5.91 -4.19
C ARG A 249 14.59 -7.34 -4.10
N ARG A 250 13.31 -7.56 -4.39
CA ARG A 250 12.72 -8.91 -4.44
C ARG A 250 13.24 -9.70 -5.63
N ILE A 251 13.41 -9.05 -6.77
CA ILE A 251 13.97 -9.64 -7.98
C ILE A 251 15.44 -10.01 -7.76
N GLU A 252 16.22 -9.13 -7.11
CA GLU A 252 17.61 -9.41 -6.73
C GLU A 252 17.74 -10.62 -5.78
N ARG A 253 16.88 -10.72 -4.74
CA ARG A 253 16.90 -11.84 -3.79
C ARG A 253 16.43 -13.17 -4.40
N GLN A 254 15.47 -13.14 -5.33
CA GLN A 254 15.04 -14.33 -6.07
C GLN A 254 16.12 -14.85 -7.03
N LEU A 255 17.04 -13.98 -7.50
CA LEU A 255 18.20 -14.40 -8.29
C LEU A 255 19.24 -15.18 -7.46
N GLU A 256 19.40 -14.85 -6.17
CA GLU A 256 20.36 -15.54 -5.28
C GLU A 256 19.88 -16.92 -4.81
N ASP A 257 18.58 -17.11 -4.59
CA ASP A 257 18.03 -18.42 -4.21
C ASP A 257 18.01 -19.41 -5.39
N ASN A 258 17.82 -18.92 -6.63
CA ASN A 258 17.84 -19.74 -7.83
C ASN A 258 19.25 -20.11 -8.32
N THR A 259 20.30 -19.43 -7.84
CA THR A 259 21.70 -19.70 -8.23
C THR A 259 22.42 -20.70 -7.31
N ARG A 260 21.79 -21.18 -6.23
CA ARG A 260 22.39 -22.21 -5.35
C ARG A 260 22.31 -23.65 -5.88
N VAL A 261 21.75 -23.88 -7.06
CA VAL A 261 21.55 -25.24 -7.61
C VAL A 261 22.56 -25.62 -8.70
N ASN A 262 23.45 -24.75 -9.18
CA ASN A 262 24.52 -25.19 -10.07
C ASN A 262 25.83 -24.42 -9.91
N GLY A 263 26.89 -25.17 -9.65
CA GLY A 263 28.24 -24.66 -9.43
C GLY A 263 28.88 -24.02 -10.67
N ASN A 264 29.81 -23.11 -10.36
CA ASN A 264 30.78 -22.43 -11.23
C ASN A 264 30.25 -21.31 -12.13
N GLY A 265 30.03 -20.13 -11.52
CA GLY A 265 30.00 -18.84 -12.21
C GLY A 265 30.75 -17.78 -11.40
N LEU A 266 32.04 -17.60 -11.66
CA LEU A 266 32.87 -16.51 -11.15
C LEU A 266 32.39 -15.17 -11.73
N PHE A 267 31.46 -14.49 -11.07
CA PHE A 267 31.21 -13.06 -11.30
C PHE A 267 31.76 -12.24 -10.13
N ARG A 268 32.99 -11.79 -10.32
CA ARG A 268 33.72 -10.89 -9.44
C ARG A 268 33.29 -9.46 -9.77
N PHE A 269 32.25 -8.94 -9.10
CA PHE A 269 31.99 -7.50 -9.13
C PHE A 269 32.96 -6.80 -8.17
N GLN A 270 33.75 -5.89 -8.73
CA GLN A 270 34.65 -5.01 -8.00
C GLN A 270 33.83 -4.05 -7.12
N HIS A 271 33.84 -4.28 -5.81
CA HIS A 271 33.47 -3.29 -4.80
C HIS A 271 34.31 -2.01 -5.00
N ARG A 272 33.68 -0.92 -5.42
CA ARG A 272 34.17 0.43 -5.13
C ARG A 272 33.59 0.89 -3.79
N THR A 273 34.36 0.59 -2.74
CA THR A 273 34.55 1.36 -1.50
C THR A 273 33.37 2.17 -0.94
N ALA A 274 32.54 1.52 -0.14
CA ALA A 274 32.00 2.03 1.13
C ALA A 274 31.89 0.83 2.10
N SER A 275 32.33 1.00 3.34
CA SER A 275 32.54 -0.05 4.35
C SER A 275 31.26 -0.84 4.72
N PRO A 276 31.32 -2.18 4.88
CA PRO A 276 30.19 -2.97 5.36
C PRO A 276 30.27 -3.10 6.88
N GLU A 277 29.41 -2.39 7.62
CA GLU A 277 29.22 -2.62 9.06
C GLU A 277 27.89 -3.33 9.37
N ILE A 278 27.09 -3.62 8.33
CA ILE A 278 25.86 -4.41 8.48
C ILE A 278 26.17 -5.83 8.00
N VAL A 279 26.43 -6.71 8.97
CA VAL A 279 26.32 -8.16 8.75
C VAL A 279 24.83 -8.46 8.71
N GLU A 280 24.27 -8.71 7.53
CA GLU A 280 22.93 -9.29 7.42
C GLU A 280 22.95 -10.65 8.12
N VAL A 281 22.33 -10.69 9.30
CA VAL A 281 22.07 -11.94 10.00
C VAL A 281 21.06 -12.71 9.15
N GLN A 282 21.46 -13.88 8.69
CA GLN A 282 20.61 -14.84 7.99
C GLN A 282 19.35 -15.05 8.86
N GLU A 283 18.17 -14.66 8.36
CA GLU A 283 16.91 -14.91 9.04
C GLU A 283 16.72 -16.43 9.15
N GLU A 284 17.11 -17.00 10.30
CA GLU A 284 16.56 -18.27 10.74
C GLU A 284 15.05 -18.08 10.78
N SER A 285 14.35 -18.86 9.97
CA SER A 285 12.90 -18.86 9.86
C SER A 285 12.26 -19.07 11.23
N ILE A 286 11.99 -17.98 11.94
CA ILE A 286 11.11 -17.99 13.10
C ILE A 286 9.74 -18.31 12.50
N LYS A 287 9.29 -19.55 12.69
CA LYS A 287 7.88 -19.92 12.54
C LYS A 287 7.09 -19.07 13.53
N VAL A 288 6.73 -17.87 13.11
CA VAL A 288 5.61 -17.13 13.68
C VAL A 288 4.40 -17.97 13.33
N ASP A 289 3.79 -18.60 14.34
CA ASP A 289 2.55 -19.34 14.18
C ASP A 289 1.55 -18.45 13.43
N SER A 290 1.31 -18.77 12.16
CA SER A 290 0.23 -18.16 11.41
C SER A 290 -1.05 -18.47 12.17
N ARG A 291 -1.71 -17.44 12.70
CA ARG A 291 -3.11 -17.59 13.13
C ARG A 291 -3.87 -18.10 11.90
N LYS A 292 -4.19 -19.40 11.94
CA LYS A 292 -4.67 -20.23 10.83
C LYS A 292 -5.63 -19.45 9.93
N SER A 293 -5.21 -19.20 8.68
CA SER A 293 -6.15 -18.83 7.61
C SER A 293 -7.23 -19.91 7.51
N LEU A 294 -8.48 -19.50 7.27
CA LEU A 294 -9.61 -20.43 7.15
C LEU A 294 -9.39 -21.31 5.90
N LYS A 295 -8.89 -22.52 6.10
CA LYS A 295 -8.87 -23.56 5.06
C LYS A 295 -10.14 -24.38 5.22
N LEU A 296 -11.08 -24.21 4.29
CA LEU A 296 -12.28 -25.04 4.22
C LEU A 296 -11.94 -26.31 3.45
N GLU A 297 -12.45 -27.44 3.93
CA GLU A 297 -12.30 -28.73 3.26
C GLU A 297 -13.58 -29.06 2.49
N ALA A 298 -13.46 -29.84 1.42
CA ALA A 298 -14.63 -30.39 0.71
C ALA A 298 -15.53 -31.15 1.69
N GLY A 299 -16.85 -30.90 1.61
CA GLY A 299 -17.86 -31.38 2.55
C GLY A 299 -18.17 -30.42 3.70
N SER A 300 -17.38 -29.36 3.90
CA SER A 300 -17.65 -28.34 4.93
C SER A 300 -18.91 -27.54 4.58
N ILE A 301 -19.73 -27.23 5.58
CA ILE A 301 -20.91 -26.35 5.42
C ILE A 301 -20.59 -24.99 6.01
N LEU A 302 -20.71 -23.96 5.18
CA LEU A 302 -20.50 -22.56 5.55
C LEU A 302 -21.83 -21.84 5.63
N MET A 303 -22.13 -21.24 6.78
CA MET A 303 -23.29 -20.36 6.93
C MET A 303 -22.86 -18.92 6.68
N ILE A 304 -23.52 -18.26 5.73
CA ILE A 304 -23.29 -16.86 5.39
C ILE A 304 -24.51 -16.06 5.83
N ASP A 305 -24.24 -14.97 6.55
CA ASP A 305 -25.25 -14.01 6.98
C ASP A 305 -25.06 -12.72 6.19
N ASP A 306 -26.13 -12.30 5.52
CA ASP A 306 -26.30 -11.01 4.86
C ASP A 306 -27.39 -10.24 5.62
N ALA A 307 -27.45 -8.90 5.48
CA ALA A 307 -28.24 -7.99 6.31
C ALA A 307 -29.74 -8.32 6.46
N THR A 308 -30.27 -9.27 5.68
CA THR A 308 -31.68 -9.68 5.67
C THR A 308 -31.91 -11.20 5.65
N TRP A 309 -30.88 -12.04 5.53
CA TRP A 309 -31.05 -13.50 5.39
C TRP A 309 -29.77 -14.29 5.71
N GLN A 310 -29.96 -15.54 6.15
CA GLN A 310 -28.88 -16.49 6.40
C GLN A 310 -29.01 -17.68 5.44
N LYS A 311 -27.97 -17.96 4.64
CA LYS A 311 -27.91 -19.11 3.72
C LYS A 311 -26.70 -19.99 3.98
N GLY A 312 -26.90 -21.30 3.77
CA GLY A 312 -25.83 -22.29 3.85
C GLY A 312 -25.31 -22.67 2.48
N TYR A 313 -24.00 -22.86 2.40
CA TYR A 313 -23.27 -23.33 1.23
C TYR A 313 -22.41 -24.52 1.62
N GLN A 314 -22.49 -25.60 0.86
CA GLN A 314 -21.61 -26.75 1.02
C GLN A 314 -20.43 -26.62 0.07
N ILE A 315 -19.21 -26.80 0.59
CA ILE A 315 -17.99 -26.77 -0.22
C ILE A 315 -17.86 -28.10 -0.96
N ASP A 316 -17.88 -28.06 -2.28
CA ASP A 316 -17.77 -29.24 -3.15
C ASP A 316 -16.30 -29.50 -3.49
N GLU A 317 -15.57 -28.46 -3.90
CA GLU A 317 -14.17 -28.56 -4.31
C GLU A 317 -13.35 -27.35 -3.81
N VAL A 318 -12.04 -27.60 -3.60
CA VAL A 318 -11.06 -26.58 -3.19
C VAL A 318 -10.09 -26.36 -4.34
N LEU A 319 -9.97 -25.13 -4.81
CA LEU A 319 -9.11 -24.73 -5.92
C LEU A 319 -8.04 -23.73 -5.45
N ASN A 320 -6.92 -23.70 -6.16
CA ASN A 320 -5.78 -22.83 -5.88
C ASN A 320 -5.18 -22.33 -7.20
N ASP A 321 -5.07 -21.02 -7.38
CA ASP A 321 -4.45 -20.39 -8.56
C ASP A 321 -2.94 -20.14 -8.40
N GLY A 322 -2.36 -20.49 -7.24
CA GLY A 322 -0.96 -20.26 -6.88
C GLY A 322 -0.78 -19.07 -5.93
N GLU A 323 -1.73 -18.13 -5.91
CA GLU A 323 -1.71 -16.96 -5.03
C GLU A 323 -2.79 -17.06 -3.92
N ILE A 324 -3.98 -17.60 -4.24
CA ILE A 324 -5.16 -17.60 -3.37
C ILE A 324 -5.98 -18.90 -3.50
N LEU A 325 -6.62 -19.29 -2.39
CA LEU A 325 -7.61 -20.38 -2.34
C LEU A 325 -9.01 -19.86 -2.67
N PHE A 326 -9.71 -20.55 -3.56
CA PHE A 326 -11.13 -20.33 -3.86
C PHE A 326 -11.85 -21.67 -3.95
N TYR A 327 -13.17 -21.64 -3.83
CA TYR A 327 -13.97 -22.84 -3.62
C TYR A 327 -15.08 -22.95 -4.66
N ILE A 328 -15.38 -24.17 -5.08
CA ILE A 328 -16.65 -24.49 -5.73
C ILE A 328 -17.60 -24.93 -4.63
N ALA A 329 -18.78 -24.32 -4.59
CA ALA A 329 -19.77 -24.59 -3.58
C ALA A 329 -21.17 -24.73 -4.18
N SER A 330 -22.00 -25.52 -3.53
CA SER A 330 -23.42 -25.70 -3.85
C SER A 330 -24.27 -25.04 -2.77
N SER A 331 -25.38 -24.41 -3.17
CA SER A 331 -26.32 -23.85 -2.20
C SER A 331 -27.12 -24.98 -1.56
N LEU A 332 -27.34 -24.94 -0.24
CA LEU A 332 -28.22 -25.91 0.42
C LEU A 332 -29.68 -25.81 -0.06
N GLU A 333 -30.10 -24.65 -0.58
CA GLU A 333 -31.44 -24.44 -1.12
C GLU A 333 -31.59 -24.97 -2.56
N ASP A 334 -30.50 -24.92 -3.34
CA ASP A 334 -30.44 -25.36 -4.73
C ASP A 334 -29.11 -26.11 -4.99
N PRO A 335 -29.03 -27.39 -4.59
CA PRO A 335 -27.79 -28.16 -4.71
C PRO A 335 -27.42 -28.48 -6.17
N GLY A 336 -28.30 -28.19 -7.14
CA GLY A 336 -28.03 -28.42 -8.56
C GLY A 336 -27.14 -27.35 -9.21
N LYS A 337 -26.90 -26.21 -8.54
CA LYS A 337 -26.16 -25.08 -9.09
C LYS A 337 -24.83 -24.87 -8.38
N SER A 338 -23.74 -25.12 -9.10
CA SER A 338 -22.38 -24.82 -8.64
C SER A 338 -22.11 -23.31 -8.68
N LEU A 339 -21.43 -22.81 -7.65
CA LEU A 339 -21.10 -21.41 -7.42
C LEU A 339 -19.62 -21.28 -7.09
N PHE A 340 -18.99 -20.17 -7.48
CA PHE A 340 -17.67 -19.82 -6.97
C PHE A 340 -17.80 -19.10 -5.65
N LEU A 341 -17.03 -19.51 -4.65
CA LEU A 341 -17.02 -18.96 -3.31
C LEU A 341 -15.60 -18.52 -2.95
N TYR A 342 -15.47 -17.26 -2.53
CA TYR A 342 -14.21 -16.64 -2.12
C TYR A 342 -14.31 -16.20 -0.66
N VAL A 343 -13.28 -16.49 0.13
CA VAL A 343 -13.22 -16.14 1.56
C VAL A 343 -12.11 -15.12 1.77
N GLY A 344 -12.44 -13.96 2.35
CA GLY A 344 -11.47 -12.89 2.60
C GLY A 344 -10.77 -13.02 3.96
N SER A 345 -9.96 -12.03 4.32
CA SER A 345 -9.31 -11.97 5.64
C SER A 345 -10.27 -11.55 6.77
N HIS A 346 -10.01 -12.03 7.98
CA HIS A 346 -10.86 -11.75 9.14
C HIS A 346 -10.68 -10.28 9.59
N PRO A 347 -11.75 -9.55 9.97
CA PRO A 347 -11.65 -8.12 10.34
C PRO A 347 -10.71 -7.79 11.51
N SER A 348 -10.40 -8.77 12.37
CA SER A 348 -9.46 -8.60 13.49
C SER A 348 -7.99 -8.77 13.12
N GLN A 349 -7.68 -9.14 11.88
CA GLN A 349 -6.32 -9.14 11.33
C GLN A 349 -6.03 -7.69 10.89
N LEU A 350 -5.75 -6.84 11.87
CA LEU A 350 -5.45 -5.40 11.70
C LEU A 350 -4.06 -5.12 11.12
N GLU A 351 -3.21 -6.15 11.02
CA GLU A 351 -1.96 -6.08 10.26
C GLU A 351 -2.20 -6.75 8.90
N PRO A 352 -2.12 -6.03 7.77
CA PRO A 352 -2.15 -6.70 6.49
C PRO A 352 -0.80 -7.38 6.30
N ALA A 353 -0.74 -8.70 6.50
CA ALA A 353 0.23 -9.47 5.74
C ALA A 353 -0.06 -9.23 4.24
N TRP A 354 0.94 -9.32 3.36
CA TRP A 354 0.73 -9.15 1.91
C TRP A 354 -0.41 -10.05 1.37
N GLN A 355 -0.59 -11.25 1.95
CA GLN A 355 -1.70 -12.15 1.65
C GLN A 355 -3.08 -11.56 2.00
N ASP A 356 -3.19 -10.76 3.05
CA ASP A 356 -4.44 -10.14 3.49
C ASP A 356 -4.91 -9.02 2.55
N MET A 357 -3.99 -8.32 1.89
CA MET A 357 -4.33 -7.34 0.86
C MET A 357 -4.84 -8.00 -0.41
N ASN A 358 -4.22 -9.08 -0.86
CA ASN A 358 -4.72 -9.84 -2.01
C ASN A 358 -6.13 -10.38 -1.74
N LEU A 359 -6.35 -11.01 -0.58
CA LEU A 359 -7.68 -11.47 -0.18
C LEU A 359 -8.70 -10.32 -0.10
N TRP A 360 -8.28 -9.13 0.32
CA TRP A 360 -9.13 -7.94 0.32
C TRP A 360 -9.58 -7.53 -1.09
N TYR A 361 -8.69 -7.54 -2.07
CA TYR A 361 -9.04 -7.23 -3.46
C TYR A 361 -10.00 -8.28 -4.04
N HIS A 362 -9.72 -9.56 -3.81
CA HIS A 362 -10.50 -10.67 -4.36
C HIS A 362 -11.90 -10.80 -3.75
N VAL A 363 -12.11 -10.39 -2.50
CA VAL A 363 -13.41 -10.54 -1.83
C VAL A 363 -14.09 -9.20 -1.62
N GLN A 364 -13.56 -8.35 -0.75
CA GLN A 364 -14.23 -7.11 -0.36
C GLN A 364 -14.33 -6.12 -1.52
N ARG A 365 -13.22 -5.87 -2.22
CA ARG A 365 -13.21 -4.89 -3.31
C ARG A 365 -13.99 -5.40 -4.53
N GLN A 366 -13.85 -6.68 -4.88
CA GLN A 366 -14.65 -7.31 -5.92
C GLN A 366 -16.15 -7.27 -5.59
N THR A 367 -16.55 -7.52 -4.33
CA THR A 367 -17.94 -7.38 -3.89
C THR A 367 -18.47 -5.96 -4.12
N LYS A 368 -17.68 -4.93 -3.79
CA LYS A 368 -18.05 -3.52 -4.06
C LYS A 368 -18.26 -3.30 -5.56
N VAL A 369 -17.33 -3.73 -6.40
CA VAL A 369 -17.41 -3.53 -7.87
C VAL A 369 -18.63 -4.22 -8.46
N LEU A 370 -18.84 -5.50 -8.15
CA LEU A 370 -20.00 -6.25 -8.66
C LEU A 370 -21.33 -5.69 -8.14
N SER A 371 -21.36 -5.19 -6.90
CA SER A 371 -22.54 -4.50 -6.35
C SER A 371 -22.83 -3.21 -7.11
N VAL A 372 -21.81 -2.41 -7.43
CA VAL A 372 -21.96 -1.20 -8.26
C VAL A 372 -22.44 -1.54 -9.67
N MET A 373 -21.90 -2.60 -10.28
CA MET A 373 -22.35 -3.09 -11.59
C MET A 373 -23.84 -3.48 -11.54
N LYS A 374 -24.25 -4.24 -10.53
CA LYS A 374 -25.65 -4.64 -10.31
C LYS A 374 -26.57 -3.43 -10.10
N GLN A 375 -26.15 -2.46 -9.29
CA GLN A 375 -26.90 -1.21 -9.05
C GLN A 375 -27.04 -0.35 -10.31
N LYS A 376 -26.00 -0.31 -11.16
CA LYS A 376 -26.01 0.38 -12.46
C LYS A 376 -26.76 -0.40 -13.55
N GLY A 377 -27.27 -1.60 -13.25
CA GLY A 377 -27.99 -2.44 -14.21
C GLY A 377 -27.10 -3.05 -15.31
N ILE A 378 -25.80 -3.17 -15.06
CA ILE A 378 -24.87 -3.79 -15.99
C ILE A 378 -25.12 -5.30 -15.97
N SER A 379 -25.67 -5.81 -17.07
CA SER A 379 -25.94 -7.23 -17.26
C SER A 379 -25.28 -7.71 -18.55
N SER A 380 -24.35 -8.63 -18.42
CA SER A 380 -23.72 -9.33 -19.54
C SER A 380 -23.43 -10.76 -19.12
N LYS A 381 -23.74 -11.74 -19.97
CA LYS A 381 -23.41 -13.14 -19.70
C LYS A 381 -21.90 -13.41 -19.60
N TYR A 382 -21.08 -12.45 -20.01
CA TYR A 382 -19.61 -12.49 -19.97
C TYR A 382 -19.02 -11.80 -18.73
N ILE A 383 -19.87 -11.28 -17.83
CA ILE A 383 -19.49 -10.73 -16.53
C ILE A 383 -20.09 -11.63 -15.44
N PRO A 384 -19.38 -11.95 -14.36
CA PRO A 384 -19.91 -12.76 -13.27
C PRO A 384 -21.08 -12.04 -12.57
N GLU A 385 -22.11 -12.80 -12.23
CA GLU A 385 -23.22 -12.33 -11.44
C GLU A 385 -22.92 -12.53 -9.95
N LEU A 386 -23.19 -11.49 -9.15
CA LEU A 386 -23.14 -11.55 -7.69
C LEU A 386 -24.35 -12.34 -7.17
N SER A 387 -24.11 -13.58 -6.77
CA SER A 387 -25.14 -14.46 -6.20
C SER A 387 -25.40 -14.16 -4.73
N ALA A 388 -24.33 -14.01 -3.94
CA ALA A 388 -24.41 -13.63 -2.53
C ALA A 388 -23.12 -12.93 -2.08
N SER A 389 -23.24 -12.11 -1.06
CA SER A 389 -22.10 -11.56 -0.32
C SER A 389 -22.50 -11.38 1.13
N GLY A 390 -21.62 -11.67 2.07
CA GLY A 390 -21.97 -11.58 3.48
C GLY A 390 -20.80 -11.93 4.37
N ARG A 391 -21.10 -12.30 5.62
CA ARG A 391 -20.10 -12.70 6.61
C ARG A 391 -20.35 -14.11 7.12
N VAL A 392 -19.26 -14.83 7.37
CA VAL A 392 -19.33 -16.18 7.95
C VAL A 392 -19.93 -16.15 9.36
N VAL A 393 -20.83 -17.08 9.62
CA VAL A 393 -21.36 -17.41 10.94
C VAL A 393 -20.84 -18.78 11.37
N HIS A 394 -20.28 -18.85 12.58
CA HIS A 394 -19.82 -20.12 13.14
C HIS A 394 -21.00 -20.94 13.69
N PRO A 395 -20.90 -22.27 13.72
CA PRO A 395 -21.91 -23.10 14.38
C PRO A 395 -21.96 -22.80 15.90
N GLY A 396 -23.17 -22.67 16.45
CA GLY A 396 -23.42 -22.38 17.87
C GLY A 396 -24.04 -20.99 18.13
N HIS A 397 -24.32 -20.68 19.40
CA HIS A 397 -24.92 -19.40 19.79
C HIS A 397 -23.86 -18.27 19.73
N CYS A 398 -24.00 -17.38 18.75
CA CYS A 398 -23.09 -16.27 18.53
C CYS A 398 -23.35 -15.15 19.56
N ARG A 399 -22.36 -14.82 20.39
CA ARG A 399 -22.47 -13.77 21.45
C ARG A 399 -22.31 -12.34 20.92
N LYS A 400 -22.78 -12.04 19.70
CA LYS A 400 -22.70 -10.68 19.17
C LYS A 400 -23.72 -9.79 19.90
N PRO A 401 -23.31 -8.65 20.47
CA PRO A 401 -24.22 -7.76 21.20
C PRO A 401 -25.16 -6.98 20.26
N SER A 402 -24.88 -6.88 18.96
CA SER A 402 -25.71 -6.22 17.94
C SER A 402 -25.32 -6.61 16.50
N THR A 403 -26.15 -6.27 15.51
CA THR A 403 -25.83 -6.31 14.07
C THR A 403 -24.68 -5.35 13.76
N GLY A 404 -23.44 -5.83 13.92
CA GLY A 404 -22.22 -5.03 13.75
C GLY A 404 -21.15 -5.28 14.82
N GLY A 405 -21.49 -5.97 15.92
CA GLY A 405 -20.51 -6.38 16.92
C GLY A 405 -19.61 -7.53 16.45
N ASN A 406 -18.36 -7.54 16.90
CA ASN A 406 -17.44 -8.64 16.65
C ASN A 406 -17.69 -9.77 17.66
N CYS A 407 -17.67 -11.01 17.18
CA CYS A 407 -17.62 -12.20 18.03
C CYS A 407 -16.15 -12.64 18.14
N ASP A 408 -15.76 -13.19 19.29
CA ASP A 408 -14.39 -13.66 19.50
C ASP A 408 -14.05 -14.96 18.73
N HIS A 409 -15.01 -15.55 18.01
CA HIS A 409 -14.76 -16.73 17.20
C HIS A 409 -13.92 -16.36 15.96
N PRO A 410 -12.81 -17.06 15.67
CA PRO A 410 -11.82 -16.68 14.63
C PRO A 410 -12.33 -16.66 13.19
N TRP A 411 -13.55 -17.14 12.97
CA TRP A 411 -14.19 -17.23 11.66
C TRP A 411 -15.38 -16.28 11.55
N CYS A 412 -15.88 -15.77 12.67
CA CYS A 412 -17.14 -15.08 12.69
C CYS A 412 -16.98 -13.63 12.28
N GLY A 413 -17.56 -13.28 11.13
CA GLY A 413 -17.37 -11.94 10.57
C GLY A 413 -16.41 -11.91 9.38
N THR A 414 -15.77 -13.03 9.03
CA THR A 414 -14.96 -13.13 7.80
C THR A 414 -15.84 -12.86 6.57
N PRO A 415 -15.45 -11.94 5.68
CA PRO A 415 -16.23 -11.61 4.49
C PRO A 415 -16.16 -12.74 3.46
N VAL A 416 -17.27 -12.96 2.77
CA VAL A 416 -17.41 -13.99 1.72
C VAL A 416 -18.12 -13.39 0.52
N LEU A 417 -17.64 -13.78 -0.66
CA LEU A 417 -18.21 -13.44 -1.95
C LEU A 417 -18.61 -14.73 -2.68
N VAL A 418 -19.82 -14.78 -3.22
CA VAL A 418 -20.34 -15.91 -4.01
C VAL A 418 -20.80 -15.43 -5.38
N THR A 419 -20.26 -16.02 -6.45
CA THR A 419 -20.53 -15.63 -7.84
C THR A 419 -20.91 -16.83 -8.72
N THR A 420 -21.52 -16.52 -9.86
CA THR A 420 -21.88 -17.45 -10.93
C THR A 420 -21.59 -16.78 -12.28
N PRO A 421 -21.26 -17.52 -13.36
CA PRO A 421 -21.10 -18.97 -13.49
C PRO A 421 -19.74 -19.51 -12.98
N VAL A 422 -19.65 -20.84 -12.87
CA VAL A 422 -18.42 -21.60 -12.59
C VAL A 422 -17.85 -22.15 -13.90
N GLY A 423 -16.52 -22.15 -14.03
CA GLY A 423 -15.82 -22.62 -15.23
C GLY A 423 -14.34 -22.87 -14.98
N GLN A 424 -13.64 -23.41 -15.99
CA GLN A 424 -12.20 -23.66 -15.91
C GLN A 424 -11.42 -22.40 -16.31
N THR A 425 -10.33 -22.05 -15.61
CA THR A 425 -9.53 -20.86 -15.99
C THR A 425 -8.83 -21.03 -17.33
N VAL A 426 -8.60 -19.93 -18.05
CA VAL A 426 -7.79 -19.95 -19.27
C VAL A 426 -6.34 -20.35 -18.96
N ALA A 427 -5.80 -19.96 -17.80
CA ALA A 427 -4.49 -20.41 -17.34
C ALA A 427 -4.38 -21.94 -17.30
N ASP A 428 -5.39 -22.63 -16.78
CA ASP A 428 -5.42 -24.10 -16.75
C ASP A 428 -5.59 -24.70 -18.14
N MET A 429 -6.44 -24.10 -18.98
CA MET A 429 -6.59 -24.53 -20.38
C MET A 429 -5.27 -24.43 -21.15
N VAL A 430 -4.50 -23.36 -20.96
CA VAL A 430 -3.18 -23.18 -21.59
C VAL A 430 -2.20 -24.23 -21.07
N ARG A 431 -2.14 -24.45 -19.75
CA ARG A 431 -1.27 -25.45 -19.11
C ARG A 431 -1.52 -26.87 -19.62
N GLU A 432 -2.78 -27.18 -19.91
CA GLU A 432 -3.21 -28.48 -20.44
C GLU A 432 -3.16 -28.56 -21.98
N GLY A 433 -2.73 -27.50 -22.67
CA GLY A 433 -2.68 -27.45 -24.13
C GLY A 433 -4.04 -27.45 -24.82
N ARG A 434 -5.10 -27.02 -24.12
CA ARG A 434 -6.50 -26.97 -24.60
C ARG A 434 -6.95 -25.59 -25.08
N PHE A 435 -6.06 -24.60 -25.09
CA PHE A 435 -6.35 -23.25 -25.58
C PHE A 435 -5.80 -23.09 -27.01
N GLY A 436 -6.64 -23.36 -28.00
CA GLY A 436 -6.31 -23.28 -29.41
C GLY A 436 -6.78 -22.00 -30.11
N PRO A 437 -6.66 -21.95 -31.45
CA PRO A 437 -7.06 -20.79 -32.24
C PRO A 437 -8.53 -20.39 -32.08
N ASP A 438 -9.43 -21.37 -32.09
CA ASP A 438 -10.86 -21.14 -31.98
C ASP A 438 -11.23 -20.61 -30.58
N GLU A 439 -10.56 -21.12 -29.54
CA GLU A 439 -10.65 -20.62 -28.17
C GLU A 439 -10.18 -19.17 -28.08
N ALA A 440 -9.07 -18.81 -28.73
CA ALA A 440 -8.54 -17.45 -28.73
C ALA A 440 -9.52 -16.44 -29.35
N ILE A 441 -10.16 -16.77 -30.48
CA ILE A 441 -11.14 -15.90 -31.15
C ILE A 441 -12.38 -15.70 -30.26
N ARG A 442 -12.91 -16.79 -29.68
CA ARG A 442 -14.05 -16.74 -28.76
C ARG A 442 -13.73 -15.97 -27.49
N CYS A 443 -12.58 -16.25 -26.87
CA CYS A 443 -12.10 -15.57 -25.68
C CYS A 443 -11.96 -14.06 -25.93
N CYS A 444 -11.39 -13.67 -27.08
CA CYS A 444 -11.27 -12.27 -27.48
C CYS A 444 -12.65 -11.60 -27.59
N HIS A 445 -13.58 -12.22 -28.31
CA HIS A 445 -14.95 -11.71 -28.46
C HIS A 445 -15.68 -11.53 -27.13
N ASP A 446 -15.62 -12.55 -26.28
CA ASP A 446 -16.38 -12.59 -25.03
C ASP A 446 -15.79 -11.63 -23.99
N CYS A 447 -14.45 -11.55 -23.89
CA CYS A 447 -13.78 -10.54 -23.05
C CYS A 447 -14.07 -9.12 -23.54
N LEU A 448 -14.00 -8.85 -24.85
CA LEU A 448 -14.37 -7.54 -25.40
C LEU A 448 -15.84 -7.20 -25.14
N SER A 449 -16.72 -8.19 -25.12
CA SER A 449 -18.13 -7.98 -24.82
C SER A 449 -18.33 -7.58 -23.35
N ALA A 450 -17.56 -8.18 -22.43
CA ALA A 450 -17.53 -7.78 -21.03
C ALA A 450 -16.99 -6.35 -20.85
N LEU A 451 -15.84 -6.04 -21.47
CA LEU A 451 -15.21 -4.72 -21.41
C LEU A 451 -16.10 -3.62 -22.02
N SER A 452 -16.77 -3.90 -23.13
CA SER A 452 -17.71 -2.96 -23.74
C SER A 452 -18.89 -2.65 -22.81
N ALA A 453 -19.39 -3.66 -22.08
CA ALA A 453 -20.50 -3.50 -21.16
C ALA A 453 -20.11 -2.73 -19.88
N SER A 454 -18.87 -2.88 -19.40
CA SER A 454 -18.38 -2.14 -18.22
C SER A 454 -17.94 -0.72 -18.56
N ALA A 455 -17.28 -0.53 -19.72
CA ALA A 455 -16.74 0.75 -20.16
C ALA A 455 -17.81 1.82 -20.39
N SER A 456 -19.01 1.43 -20.83
CA SER A 456 -20.16 2.35 -20.99
C SER A 456 -20.60 3.00 -19.67
N PHE A 457 -20.17 2.46 -18.53
CA PHE A 457 -20.43 2.98 -17.19
C PHE A 457 -19.18 3.50 -16.48
N GLY A 458 -18.08 3.67 -17.22
CA GLY A 458 -16.79 4.16 -16.73
C GLY A 458 -15.99 3.15 -15.91
N ILE A 459 -16.33 1.86 -15.96
CA ILE A 459 -15.63 0.81 -15.20
C ILE A 459 -14.60 0.14 -16.11
N ARG A 460 -13.34 0.17 -15.67
CA ARG A 460 -12.21 -0.50 -16.35
C ARG A 460 -11.67 -1.62 -15.49
N HIS A 461 -11.30 -2.74 -16.09
CA HIS A 461 -10.95 -3.97 -15.38
C HIS A 461 -9.60 -3.86 -14.65
N GLY A 462 -8.55 -3.44 -15.35
CA GLY A 462 -7.25 -3.15 -14.74
C GLY A 462 -6.41 -4.35 -14.29
N ASP A 463 -6.80 -5.58 -14.64
CA ASP A 463 -6.06 -6.82 -14.33
C ASP A 463 -6.47 -7.98 -15.25
N ILE A 464 -6.28 -7.80 -16.56
CA ILE A 464 -6.65 -8.82 -17.55
C ILE A 464 -5.49 -9.79 -17.71
N ARG A 465 -5.68 -11.02 -17.24
CA ARG A 465 -4.71 -12.12 -17.28
C ARG A 465 -5.42 -13.48 -17.38
N PRO A 466 -4.74 -14.56 -17.79
CA PRO A 466 -5.37 -15.87 -18.01
C PRO A 466 -6.09 -16.46 -16.79
N GLU A 467 -5.65 -16.11 -15.59
CA GLU A 467 -6.24 -16.52 -14.31
C GLU A 467 -7.60 -15.83 -14.06
N ASN A 468 -7.79 -14.64 -14.63
CA ASN A 468 -8.99 -13.83 -14.50
C ASN A 468 -10.01 -14.07 -15.63
N VAL A 469 -9.87 -15.15 -16.40
CA VAL A 469 -10.85 -15.54 -17.43
C VAL A 469 -11.21 -17.01 -17.25
N ILE A 470 -12.51 -17.30 -17.17
CA ILE A 470 -13.02 -18.68 -17.08
C ILE A 470 -13.77 -19.08 -18.35
N CYS A 471 -13.61 -20.34 -18.74
CA CYS A 471 -14.35 -21.00 -19.80
C CYS A 471 -15.52 -21.80 -19.19
N VAL A 472 -16.74 -21.40 -19.53
CA VAL A 472 -17.97 -22.01 -19.04
C VAL A 472 -18.54 -22.93 -20.11
N LYS A 473 -18.68 -24.21 -19.79
CA LYS A 473 -19.34 -25.19 -20.66
C LYS A 473 -20.84 -25.11 -20.44
N SER A 474 -21.58 -24.64 -21.45
CA SER A 474 -23.04 -24.71 -21.43
C SER A 474 -23.48 -26.10 -21.92
N GLY A 475 -24.31 -26.80 -21.15
CA GLY A 475 -24.70 -28.20 -21.45
C GLY A 475 -25.33 -28.45 -22.84
N MET A 476 -25.83 -27.40 -23.50
CA MET A 476 -26.44 -27.46 -24.85
C MET A 476 -25.86 -26.40 -25.81
N GLY A 477 -24.85 -25.64 -25.40
CA GLY A 477 -24.33 -24.49 -26.13
C GLY A 477 -22.83 -24.51 -26.31
N ARG A 478 -22.32 -23.68 -27.21
CA ARG A 478 -20.87 -23.48 -27.34
C ARG A 478 -20.30 -22.93 -26.02
N PRO A 479 -19.08 -23.35 -25.63
CA PRO A 479 -18.43 -22.76 -24.47
C PRO A 479 -18.25 -21.26 -24.70
N TYR A 480 -18.35 -20.50 -23.62
CA TYR A 480 -18.16 -19.06 -23.63
C TYR A 480 -17.24 -18.65 -22.48
N TYR A 481 -16.62 -17.49 -22.62
CA TYR A 481 -15.66 -16.99 -21.66
C TYR A 481 -16.25 -15.89 -20.79
N VAL A 482 -15.93 -15.91 -19.50
CA VAL A 482 -16.39 -14.91 -18.55
C VAL A 482 -15.17 -14.27 -17.92
N LEU A 483 -15.13 -12.93 -17.97
CA LEU A 483 -14.07 -12.14 -17.35
C LEU A 483 -14.38 -11.97 -15.87
N ILE A 484 -13.56 -12.56 -15.01
CA ILE A 484 -13.65 -12.52 -13.53
C ILE A 484 -12.51 -11.68 -12.95
N GLY A 485 -12.36 -11.58 -11.63
CA GLY A 485 -11.22 -10.85 -11.03
C GLY A 485 -11.38 -9.32 -11.02
N TRP A 486 -12.62 -8.83 -10.89
CA TRP A 486 -12.93 -7.39 -10.90
C TRP A 486 -12.46 -6.62 -9.65
N GLY A 487 -11.69 -7.24 -8.75
CA GLY A 487 -11.15 -6.60 -7.55
C GLY A 487 -10.28 -5.38 -7.85
N HIS A 488 -9.51 -5.40 -8.94
CA HIS A 488 -8.65 -4.28 -9.35
C HIS A 488 -9.32 -3.26 -10.27
N ALA A 489 -10.65 -3.34 -10.42
CA ALA A 489 -11.37 -2.46 -11.32
C ALA A 489 -11.37 -0.99 -10.84
N ILE A 490 -11.16 -0.10 -11.80
CA ILE A 490 -11.16 1.35 -11.61
C ILE A 490 -12.59 1.84 -11.64
N LEU A 491 -13.09 2.31 -10.50
CA LEU A 491 -14.40 2.95 -10.36
C LEU A 491 -14.26 4.46 -10.21
N GLU A 492 -13.17 4.90 -9.57
CA GLU A 492 -12.91 6.27 -9.16
C GLU A 492 -11.46 6.65 -9.53
N GLU A 493 -11.15 7.94 -9.66
CA GLU A 493 -9.83 8.42 -10.13
C GLU A 493 -8.67 8.03 -9.19
N ARG A 494 -8.96 7.78 -7.92
CA ARG A 494 -8.01 7.32 -6.90
C ARG A 494 -7.65 5.83 -7.00
N ASP A 495 -8.48 5.04 -7.68
CA ASP A 495 -8.22 3.61 -7.84
C ASP A 495 -7.02 3.40 -8.77
N ARG A 496 -6.25 2.34 -8.54
CA ARG A 496 -5.04 2.00 -9.31
C ARG A 496 -5.14 0.57 -9.83
N PRO A 497 -4.65 0.29 -11.05
CA PRO A 497 -4.69 -1.06 -11.63
C PRO A 497 -3.65 -1.98 -10.98
N ALA A 498 -3.79 -3.28 -11.21
CA ALA A 498 -2.73 -4.23 -10.88
C ALA A 498 -1.53 -4.04 -11.84
N LEU A 499 -0.32 -4.15 -11.31
CA LEU A 499 0.91 -4.10 -12.10
C LEU A 499 1.43 -5.52 -12.32
N ASN A 500 1.30 -5.99 -13.55
CA ASN A 500 1.79 -7.26 -14.04
C ASN A 500 2.68 -7.02 -15.25
N LEU A 501 3.96 -7.38 -15.16
CA LEU A 501 4.95 -7.10 -16.21
C LEU A 501 4.58 -7.71 -17.57
N HIS A 502 3.89 -8.85 -17.58
CA HIS A 502 3.49 -9.53 -18.81
C HIS A 502 2.21 -8.97 -19.41
N PHE A 503 1.20 -8.66 -18.58
CA PHE A 503 -0.14 -8.39 -19.07
C PHE A 503 -0.60 -6.93 -18.94
N SER A 504 -0.02 -6.12 -18.05
CA SER A 504 -0.45 -4.72 -17.90
C SER A 504 -0.17 -3.90 -19.16
N SER A 505 -1.01 -2.90 -19.42
CA SER A 505 -0.83 -1.98 -20.53
C SER A 505 0.43 -1.10 -20.34
N THR A 506 0.90 -0.51 -21.43
CA THR A 506 2.01 0.45 -21.43
C THR A 506 1.72 1.62 -20.48
N ALA A 507 0.49 2.17 -20.53
CA ALA A 507 0.06 3.26 -19.65
C ALA A 507 0.00 2.84 -18.17
N ALA A 508 -0.45 1.61 -17.88
CA ALA A 508 -0.47 1.10 -16.51
C ALA A 508 0.95 0.99 -15.94
N LEU A 509 1.90 0.50 -16.74
CA LEU A 509 3.30 0.35 -16.36
C LEU A 509 4.03 1.70 -16.21
N GLN A 510 3.77 2.67 -17.09
CA GLN A 510 4.45 3.98 -17.06
C GLN A 510 3.86 4.94 -16.03
N GLU A 511 2.53 5.00 -15.91
CA GLU A 511 1.85 6.05 -15.16
C GLU A 511 1.08 5.52 -13.94
N GLY A 512 1.00 4.20 -13.77
CA GLY A 512 0.15 3.59 -12.75
C GLY A 512 -1.33 3.94 -12.95
N LYS A 513 -1.75 4.18 -14.20
CA LYS A 513 -3.12 4.57 -14.57
C LYS A 513 -3.57 3.83 -15.81
N LEU A 514 -4.88 3.60 -15.91
CA LEU A 514 -5.48 3.07 -17.13
C LEU A 514 -5.92 4.22 -18.05
N CYS A 515 -5.59 4.11 -19.32
CA CYS A 515 -6.22 4.88 -20.40
C CYS A 515 -7.45 4.13 -20.93
N SER A 516 -8.20 4.76 -21.84
CA SER A 516 -9.43 4.18 -22.43
C SER A 516 -9.19 2.88 -23.21
N ALA A 517 -7.96 2.65 -23.69
CA ALA A 517 -7.58 1.46 -24.45
C ALA A 517 -6.76 0.44 -23.64
N SER A 518 -6.42 0.71 -22.37
CA SER A 518 -5.53 -0.15 -21.59
C SER A 518 -6.03 -1.58 -21.43
N ASP A 519 -7.33 -1.77 -21.16
CA ASP A 519 -7.90 -3.12 -21.04
C ASP A 519 -7.83 -3.89 -22.38
N ALA A 520 -7.98 -3.21 -23.51
CA ALA A 520 -7.84 -3.83 -24.82
C ALA A 520 -6.39 -4.21 -25.13
N GLU A 521 -5.43 -3.38 -24.72
CA GLU A 521 -3.99 -3.68 -24.82
C GLU A 521 -3.61 -4.91 -23.98
N SER A 522 -4.06 -4.96 -22.72
CA SER A 522 -3.85 -6.12 -21.85
C SER A 522 -4.47 -7.39 -22.40
N LEU A 523 -5.65 -7.30 -23.02
CA LEU A 523 -6.28 -8.44 -23.70
C LEU A 523 -5.42 -8.95 -24.87
N VAL A 524 -4.78 -8.06 -25.64
CA VAL A 524 -3.87 -8.46 -26.72
C VAL A 524 -2.66 -9.22 -26.16
N TYR A 525 -2.05 -8.75 -25.07
CA TYR A 525 -0.94 -9.46 -24.43
C TYR A 525 -1.36 -10.82 -23.88
N MET A 526 -2.52 -10.90 -23.23
CA MET A 526 -3.06 -12.17 -22.75
C MET A 526 -3.23 -13.17 -23.89
N LEU A 527 -3.85 -12.76 -25.01
CA LEU A 527 -4.02 -13.62 -26.18
C LEU A 527 -2.68 -14.04 -26.78
N TYR A 528 -1.74 -13.11 -26.90
CA TYR A 528 -0.40 -13.37 -27.43
C TYR A 528 0.32 -14.47 -26.64
N PHE A 529 0.31 -14.40 -25.31
CA PHE A 529 0.97 -15.40 -24.45
C PHE A 529 0.20 -16.71 -24.34
N CYS A 530 -1.13 -16.69 -24.33
CA CYS A 530 -1.93 -17.92 -24.27
C CYS A 530 -1.77 -18.80 -25.52
N CYS A 531 -1.37 -18.24 -26.65
CA CYS A 531 -1.25 -18.97 -27.92
C CYS A 531 0.13 -19.62 -28.14
N GLY A 532 0.73 -20.10 -27.05
CA GLY A 532 1.94 -20.94 -27.06
C GLY A 532 3.25 -20.18 -27.25
N VAL A 533 3.32 -18.92 -26.83
CA VAL A 533 4.58 -18.17 -26.78
C VAL A 533 5.18 -18.33 -25.39
N GLU A 534 6.48 -18.66 -25.30
CA GLU A 534 7.19 -18.61 -24.03
C GLU A 534 7.15 -17.19 -23.45
N LEU A 535 6.68 -17.07 -22.21
CA LEU A 535 6.68 -15.80 -21.50
C LEU A 535 8.13 -15.28 -21.42
N PRO A 536 8.44 -14.10 -21.99
CA PRO A 536 9.77 -13.54 -21.89
C PRO A 536 10.07 -13.31 -20.40
N VAL A 537 11.32 -13.53 -19.99
CA VAL A 537 11.73 -13.20 -18.63
C VAL A 537 11.75 -11.67 -18.53
N LEU A 538 10.74 -11.12 -17.85
CA LEU A 538 10.63 -9.69 -17.58
C LEU A 538 10.87 -9.49 -16.09
N ASP A 539 11.94 -8.78 -15.76
CA ASP A 539 12.43 -8.57 -14.41
C ASP A 539 12.26 -7.12 -13.93
N SER A 540 11.78 -6.23 -14.80
CA SER A 540 11.66 -4.79 -14.53
C SER A 540 10.54 -4.16 -15.36
N VAL A 541 10.04 -3.03 -14.89
CA VAL A 541 9.05 -2.23 -15.64
C VAL A 541 9.68 -1.70 -16.93
N GLU A 542 10.93 -1.27 -16.89
CA GLU A 542 11.70 -0.79 -18.03
C GLU A 542 11.89 -1.90 -19.08
N GLY A 543 12.28 -3.11 -18.65
CA GLY A 543 12.41 -4.27 -19.54
C GLY A 543 11.07 -4.66 -20.17
N ALA A 544 9.99 -4.59 -19.38
CA ALA A 544 8.64 -4.84 -19.85
C ALA A 544 8.18 -3.80 -20.90
N LEU A 545 8.51 -2.52 -20.70
CA LEU A 545 8.22 -1.44 -21.65
C LEU A 545 9.06 -1.57 -22.94
N GLN A 546 10.35 -1.85 -22.81
CA GLN A 546 11.24 -2.07 -23.94
C GLN A 546 10.80 -3.28 -24.78
N TRP A 547 10.35 -4.35 -24.13
CA TRP A 547 9.78 -5.51 -24.81
C TRP A 547 8.53 -5.13 -25.62
N ARG A 548 7.62 -4.33 -25.06
CA ARG A 548 6.42 -3.85 -25.75
C ARG A 548 6.78 -3.00 -26.96
N GLU A 549 7.64 -2.00 -26.77
CA GLU A 549 8.11 -1.12 -27.84
C GLU A 549 8.76 -1.92 -28.98
N THR A 550 9.63 -2.87 -28.63
CA THR A 550 10.30 -3.74 -29.61
C THR A 550 9.31 -4.68 -30.31
N SER A 551 8.37 -5.26 -29.57
CA SER A 551 7.43 -6.25 -30.11
C SER A 551 6.39 -5.63 -31.02
N TRP A 552 5.88 -4.44 -30.69
CA TRP A 552 4.98 -3.67 -31.54
C TRP A 552 5.70 -3.17 -32.80
N SER A 553 6.87 -2.54 -32.65
CA SER A 553 7.63 -1.98 -33.78
C SER A 553 8.09 -3.06 -34.78
N ARG A 554 8.49 -4.24 -34.30
CA ARG A 554 8.86 -5.39 -35.14
C ARG A 554 7.68 -6.23 -35.60
N ARG A 555 6.45 -5.85 -35.23
CA ARG A 555 5.20 -6.55 -35.53
C ARG A 555 5.13 -8.01 -35.06
N LEU A 556 5.87 -8.37 -34.00
CA LEU A 556 5.92 -9.75 -33.48
C LEU A 556 4.55 -10.21 -32.98
N ILE A 557 3.85 -9.33 -32.27
CA ILE A 557 2.51 -9.59 -31.72
C ILE A 557 1.52 -9.84 -32.86
N GLN A 558 1.52 -8.97 -33.86
CA GLN A 558 0.60 -9.01 -34.99
C GLN A 558 0.87 -10.19 -35.91
N GLN A 559 2.14 -10.60 -36.09
CA GLN A 559 2.50 -11.81 -36.82
C GLN A 559 1.95 -13.04 -36.10
N LYS A 560 2.25 -13.20 -34.81
CA LYS A 560 1.82 -14.36 -34.04
C LYS A 560 0.30 -14.48 -33.94
N LEU A 561 -0.40 -13.37 -33.70
CA LEU A 561 -1.86 -13.35 -33.69
C LEU A 561 -2.46 -13.53 -35.10
N GLY A 562 -1.70 -13.20 -36.15
CA GLY A 562 -2.06 -13.43 -37.54
C GLY A 562 -2.03 -14.89 -37.96
N ASP A 563 -1.09 -15.67 -37.42
CA ASP A 563 -1.03 -17.12 -37.61
C ASP A 563 -2.28 -17.83 -37.06
N ILE A 564 -2.95 -17.20 -36.08
CA ILE A 564 -4.19 -17.68 -35.48
C ILE A 564 -5.39 -17.25 -36.31
N SER A 565 -5.53 -15.94 -36.53
CA SER A 565 -6.69 -15.39 -37.24
C SER A 565 -6.40 -13.99 -37.77
N ALA A 566 -6.78 -13.76 -39.03
CA ALA A 566 -6.73 -12.44 -39.64
C ALA A 566 -7.52 -11.38 -38.87
N VAL A 567 -8.62 -11.77 -38.21
CA VAL A 567 -9.47 -10.84 -37.44
C VAL A 567 -8.79 -10.44 -36.13
N VAL A 568 -8.15 -11.38 -35.43
CA VAL A 568 -7.43 -11.10 -34.17
C VAL A 568 -6.18 -10.27 -34.44
N LYS A 569 -5.46 -10.54 -35.53
CA LYS A 569 -4.38 -9.67 -36.01
C LYS A 569 -4.88 -8.25 -36.30
N ALA A 570 -5.97 -8.11 -37.06
CA ALA A 570 -6.50 -6.80 -37.38
C ALA A 570 -6.93 -6.03 -36.11
N PHE A 571 -7.43 -6.73 -35.10
CA PHE A 571 -7.74 -6.15 -33.81
C PHE A 571 -6.46 -5.67 -33.10
N ALA A 572 -5.40 -6.47 -33.08
CA ALA A 572 -4.11 -6.07 -32.53
C ALA A 572 -3.50 -4.86 -33.27
N ASP A 573 -3.57 -4.82 -34.61
CA ASP A 573 -3.15 -3.66 -35.42
C ASP A 573 -3.92 -2.38 -35.03
N TYR A 574 -5.21 -2.52 -34.70
CA TYR A 574 -6.02 -1.40 -34.24
C TYR A 574 -5.67 -0.96 -32.82
N VAL A 575 -5.47 -1.91 -31.89
CA VAL A 575 -5.04 -1.58 -30.52
C VAL A 575 -3.69 -0.88 -30.53
N ASP A 576 -2.74 -1.34 -31.35
CA ASP A 576 -1.43 -0.70 -31.54
C ASP A 576 -1.56 0.78 -31.91
N SER A 577 -2.49 1.12 -32.82
CA SER A 577 -2.77 2.51 -33.20
C SER A 577 -3.37 3.38 -32.07
N LEU A 578 -3.90 2.76 -31.01
CA LEU A 578 -4.48 3.44 -29.86
C LEU A 578 -3.50 3.54 -28.68
N CYS A 579 -2.46 2.69 -28.64
CA CYS A 579 -1.44 2.71 -27.61
C CYS A 579 -0.84 4.12 -27.46
N GLY A 580 -0.82 4.64 -26.23
CA GLY A 580 -0.32 6.00 -25.94
C GLY A 580 -1.26 7.14 -26.37
N THR A 581 -2.48 6.84 -26.84
CA THR A 581 -3.48 7.86 -27.21
C THR A 581 -4.64 7.91 -26.20
N PRO A 582 -5.36 9.05 -26.09
CA PRO A 582 -6.54 9.14 -25.24
C PRO A 582 -7.80 8.54 -25.88
N TYR A 583 -7.72 8.06 -27.14
CA TYR A 583 -8.89 7.64 -27.90
C TYR A 583 -9.54 6.36 -27.33
N PRO A 584 -10.87 6.31 -27.24
CA PRO A 584 -11.57 5.12 -26.77
C PRO A 584 -11.61 4.01 -27.83
N VAL A 585 -11.70 2.77 -27.36
CA VAL A 585 -11.88 1.58 -28.19
C VAL A 585 -13.29 1.56 -28.77
N VAL A 586 -13.41 1.38 -30.08
CA VAL A 586 -14.70 1.24 -30.77
C VAL A 586 -15.12 -0.24 -30.76
N TYR A 587 -15.66 -0.68 -29.62
CA TYR A 587 -15.99 -2.09 -29.37
C TYR A 587 -16.95 -2.70 -30.41
N GLU A 588 -17.99 -1.96 -30.82
CA GLU A 588 -19.07 -2.49 -31.68
C GLU A 588 -18.58 -3.06 -33.02
N ILE A 589 -17.58 -2.42 -33.64
CA ILE A 589 -17.02 -2.85 -34.92
C ILE A 589 -16.29 -4.18 -34.75
N TRP A 590 -15.49 -4.30 -33.68
CA TRP A 590 -14.69 -5.49 -33.41
C TRP A 590 -15.54 -6.67 -32.97
N LEU A 591 -16.53 -6.44 -32.11
CA LEU A 591 -17.51 -7.45 -31.71
C LEU A 591 -18.25 -8.02 -32.94
N ARG A 592 -18.67 -7.16 -33.88
CA ARG A 592 -19.32 -7.61 -35.12
C ARG A 592 -18.39 -8.45 -36.00
N ARG A 593 -17.12 -8.04 -36.15
CA ARG A 593 -16.12 -8.77 -36.95
C ARG A 593 -15.78 -10.13 -36.35
N LEU A 594 -15.53 -10.19 -35.05
CA LEU A 594 -15.23 -11.43 -34.33
C LEU A 594 -16.44 -12.39 -34.35
N LYS A 595 -17.65 -11.88 -34.12
CA LYS A 595 -18.88 -12.69 -34.19
C LYS A 595 -19.11 -13.32 -35.56
N LYS A 596 -18.79 -12.60 -36.64
CA LYS A 596 -18.87 -13.13 -38.01
C LYS A 596 -17.94 -14.34 -38.18
N GLN A 597 -16.68 -14.23 -37.75
CA GLN A 597 -15.72 -15.34 -37.80
C GLN A 597 -16.19 -16.56 -37.01
N ILE A 598 -16.68 -16.35 -35.77
CA ILE A 598 -17.20 -17.43 -34.90
C ILE A 598 -18.40 -18.15 -35.55
N SER A 599 -19.20 -17.43 -36.35
CA SER A 599 -20.41 -17.96 -36.99
C SER A 599 -20.10 -18.72 -38.28
N GLU A 600 -19.12 -18.25 -39.08
CA GLU A 600 -18.71 -18.87 -40.36
C GLU A 600 -18.11 -20.27 -40.19
N GLU A 601 -17.44 -20.55 -39.07
CA GLU A 601 -16.93 -21.90 -38.75
C GLU A 601 -18.04 -22.86 -38.25
N GLY A 602 -19.22 -22.34 -37.90
CA GLY A 602 -20.38 -23.16 -37.52
C GLY A 602 -21.24 -23.65 -38.69
N SER A 603 -21.21 -22.92 -39.79
CA SER A 603 -21.79 -23.37 -41.06
C SER A 603 -20.69 -24.05 -41.87
N GLY A 604 -20.31 -25.26 -41.46
CA GLY A 604 -19.60 -26.16 -42.37
C GLY A 604 -20.41 -26.23 -43.67
N LYS A 605 -19.77 -25.95 -44.81
CA LYS A 605 -20.36 -26.15 -46.13
C LYS A 605 -20.96 -27.55 -46.18
N GLU A 606 -22.29 -27.66 -46.12
CA GLU A 606 -22.98 -28.78 -46.74
C GLU A 606 -22.67 -28.65 -48.24
N VAL A 607 -21.66 -29.41 -48.67
CA VAL A 607 -21.48 -29.70 -50.07
C VAL A 607 -22.67 -30.55 -50.45
N GLU A 608 -23.71 -29.93 -51.01
CA GLU A 608 -24.71 -30.64 -51.80
C GLU A 608 -23.96 -31.32 -52.94
N THR A 609 -23.57 -32.57 -52.75
CA THR A 609 -23.30 -33.48 -53.85
C THR A 609 -24.62 -33.78 -54.53
N THR A 610 -25.03 -32.92 -55.46
CA THR A 610 -26.05 -33.27 -56.45
C THR A 610 -25.45 -34.32 -57.38
N SER A 611 -25.82 -35.56 -57.10
CA SER A 611 -25.74 -36.66 -58.06
C SER A 611 -27.03 -36.66 -58.86
N SER A 612 -26.95 -36.23 -60.13
CA SER A 612 -27.86 -36.57 -61.24
C SER A 612 -27.23 -36.13 -62.56
#